data_AF-A0AB39UU92-F1
#
_entry.id   AF-A0AB39UU92-F1
#
_cell.length_a   1.000
_cell.length_b   1.000
_cell.length_c   1.000
_cell.angle_alpha   90.00
_cell.angle_beta   90.00
_cell.angle_gamma   90.00
#
_symmetry.space_group_name_H-M   'P 1'
#
loop_
_entity.id
_entity.type
_entity.pdbx_description
1 polymer ?
#
loop_
_entity_poly.entity_id
_entity_poly.type
_entity_poly.pdbx_seq_one_letter_code
_entity_poly.pdbx_strand_id
1 'polypeptide(L)'
;MAQREYANRTTREWVSTLPAFLLLFSVVVFSTSSDIHNKLLQLGQFIWDGYYELRTDPVPPTCDPDPDIEARLKTLLAEQQQASEDDLGLFEEEPVSPEILRKSLENARDACREKFAKYEDTKNRITPGVRIYRAVEQFIANIIAFGLTSQRFILAFLVLVCAATATFTRHHIAMRPMETQLDHTLSSTLQFVANSMLFVSSWAFRDLSHTGGNDVALDKEFLHVLWIIGFGIITLVSGIQIFRLPRMPSLAARCIMHCCPCPCTRPCA
;
A
#
# COMPACT_ATOMS: atom_id res chain seq x y z
N MET A 1 -17.06 1.99 42.86
CA MET A 1 -17.60 0.87 42.05
C MET A 1 -18.22 1.47 40.80
N ALA A 2 -17.44 1.55 39.73
CA ALA A 2 -17.89 2.06 38.43
C ALA A 2 -18.18 0.85 37.53
N GLN A 3 -19.44 0.40 37.52
CA GLN A 3 -19.87 -0.69 36.64
C GLN A 3 -21.18 -0.30 35.94
N ARG A 4 -21.08 -0.26 34.61
CA ARG A 4 -22.11 -0.66 33.64
C ARG A 4 -23.33 0.26 33.47
N GLU A 5 -23.11 1.40 32.83
CA GLU A 5 -24.03 1.86 31.78
C GLU A 5 -23.38 1.59 30.42
N TYR A 6 -23.32 0.32 30.01
CA TYR A 6 -23.25 0.02 28.58
C TYR A 6 -24.65 0.30 28.04
N ALA A 7 -24.91 1.56 27.73
CA ALA A 7 -26.10 1.99 27.02
C ALA A 7 -26.23 1.11 25.77
N ASN A 8 -27.39 0.47 25.62
CA ASN A 8 -27.78 -0.29 24.43
C ASN A 8 -27.73 0.64 23.21
N ARG A 9 -26.56 0.77 22.59
CA ARG A 9 -26.42 1.42 21.29
C ARG A 9 -27.23 0.61 20.29
N THR A 10 -28.23 1.25 19.70
CA THR A 10 -29.10 0.66 18.69
C THR A 10 -28.24 0.04 17.59
N THR A 11 -28.57 -1.15 17.09
CA THR A 11 -27.81 -1.83 16.00
C THR A 11 -27.60 -0.94 14.77
N ARG A 12 -28.50 0.02 14.53
CA ARG A 12 -28.36 1.08 13.52
C ARG A 12 -27.18 2.04 13.75
N GLU A 13 -26.89 2.40 14.99
CA GLU A 13 -25.75 3.27 15.33
C GLU A 13 -24.41 2.55 15.14
N TRP A 14 -24.37 1.25 15.42
CA TRP A 14 -23.23 0.39 15.12
C TRP A 14 -22.97 0.31 13.61
N VAL A 15 -24.02 0.12 12.80
CA VAL A 15 -23.89 0.08 11.34
C VAL A 15 -23.41 1.42 10.75
N SER A 16 -23.67 2.55 11.41
CA SER A 16 -23.20 3.86 10.92
C SER A 16 -21.76 4.18 11.31
N THR A 17 -21.29 3.71 12.48
CA THR A 17 -19.96 4.07 13.01
C THR A 17 -18.88 3.05 12.69
N LEU A 18 -19.26 1.77 12.55
CA LEU A 18 -18.37 0.67 12.19
C LEU A 18 -17.68 0.85 10.82
N PRO A 19 -18.35 1.33 9.74
CA PRO A 19 -17.70 1.52 8.45
C PRO A 19 -16.61 2.60 8.49
N ALA A 20 -16.86 3.70 9.21
CA ALA A 20 -15.88 4.77 9.38
C ALA A 20 -14.69 4.29 10.22
N PHE A 21 -14.95 3.54 11.30
CA PHE A 21 -13.90 2.94 12.12
C PHE A 21 -13.06 1.95 11.32
N LEU A 22 -13.68 1.03 10.57
CA LEU A 22 -12.97 0.07 9.74
C LEU A 22 -12.11 0.75 8.68
N LEU A 23 -12.63 1.78 8.00
CA LEU A 23 -11.84 2.54 7.02
C LEU A 23 -10.61 3.19 7.65
N LEU A 24 -10.77 3.86 8.79
CA LEU A 24 -9.66 4.49 9.49
C LEU A 24 -8.66 3.45 10.00
N PHE A 25 -9.15 2.36 10.57
CA PHE A 25 -8.31 1.27 11.06
C PHE A 25 -7.51 0.63 9.91
N SER A 26 -8.14 0.35 8.78
CA SER A 26 -7.45 -0.17 7.59
C SER A 26 -6.34 0.76 7.13
N VAL A 27 -6.57 2.08 7.07
CA VAL A 27 -5.53 3.04 6.68
C VAL A 27 -4.36 3.02 7.66
N VAL A 28 -4.63 2.99 8.97
CA VAL A 28 -3.57 2.93 9.99
C VAL A 28 -2.78 1.63 9.86
N VAL A 29 -3.45 0.48 9.75
CA VAL A 29 -2.78 -0.83 9.61
C VAL A 29 -1.87 -0.84 8.38
N PHE A 30 -2.37 -0.40 7.22
CA PHE A 30 -1.55 -0.36 6.02
C PHE A 30 -0.39 0.64 6.15
N SER A 31 -0.62 1.82 6.73
CA SER A 31 0.42 2.83 6.93
C SER A 31 1.51 2.37 7.89
N THR A 32 1.18 1.60 8.94
CA THR A 32 2.13 1.14 9.95
C THR A 32 2.77 -0.21 9.59
N SER A 33 2.20 -0.94 8.62
CA SER A 33 2.67 -2.28 8.24
C SER A 33 4.14 -2.32 7.81
N SER A 34 4.61 -1.32 7.04
CA SER A 34 6.01 -1.24 6.60
C SER A 34 6.98 -1.10 7.78
N ASP A 35 6.62 -0.29 8.77
CA ASP A 35 7.43 -0.10 9.97
C ASP A 35 7.47 -1.37 10.81
N ILE A 36 6.33 -2.05 10.92
CA ILE A 36 6.23 -3.34 11.61
C ILE A 36 7.14 -4.37 10.94
N HIS A 37 7.16 -4.46 9.62
CA HIS A 37 8.04 -5.40 8.91
C HIS A 37 9.52 -5.08 9.11
N ASN A 38 9.91 -3.81 9.07
CA ASN A 38 11.28 -3.40 9.36
C ASN A 38 11.69 -3.75 10.81
N LYS A 39 10.78 -3.56 11.77
CA LYS A 39 10.99 -3.95 13.17
C LYS A 39 11.02 -5.46 13.36
N LEU A 40 10.23 -6.19 12.58
CA LEU A 40 10.27 -7.64 12.55
C LEU A 40 11.65 -8.09 12.11
N LEU A 41 12.16 -7.65 10.95
CA LEU A 41 13.50 -7.99 10.49
C LEU A 41 14.61 -7.71 11.52
N GLN A 42 14.54 -6.56 12.21
CA GLN A 42 15.46 -6.23 13.31
C GLN A 42 15.36 -7.23 14.47
N LEU A 43 14.15 -7.60 14.86
CA LEU A 43 13.91 -8.61 15.90
C LEU A 43 14.41 -10.00 15.46
N GLY A 44 14.22 -10.35 14.19
CA GLY A 44 14.70 -11.60 13.61
C GLY A 44 16.22 -11.70 13.69
N GLN A 45 16.93 -10.63 13.31
CA GLN A 45 18.39 -10.56 13.41
C GLN A 45 18.90 -10.60 14.85
N PHE A 46 18.14 -10.06 15.81
CA PHE A 46 18.50 -10.10 17.23
C PHE A 46 18.33 -11.50 17.84
N ILE A 47 17.27 -12.23 17.48
CA ILE A 47 16.98 -13.56 18.01
C ILE A 47 17.82 -14.63 17.30
N TRP A 48 17.98 -14.50 15.97
CA TRP A 48 18.76 -15.40 15.14
C TRP A 48 19.81 -14.57 14.38
N ASP A 49 21.08 -14.76 14.75
CA ASP A 49 22.17 -14.14 14.02
C ASP A 49 22.13 -14.56 12.55
N GLY A 50 22.36 -13.62 11.64
CA GLY A 50 22.26 -13.83 10.20
C GLY A 50 20.86 -14.24 9.69
N TYR A 51 19.77 -13.89 10.36
CA TYR A 51 18.38 -14.23 9.94
C TYR A 51 18.09 -13.92 8.47
N TYR A 52 18.76 -12.91 7.91
CA TYR A 52 18.61 -12.55 6.49
C TYR A 52 18.93 -13.71 5.53
N GLU A 53 19.83 -14.63 5.87
CA GLU A 53 20.13 -15.83 5.08
C GLU A 53 19.11 -16.95 5.33
N LEU A 54 18.57 -17.03 6.56
CA LEU A 54 17.56 -18.02 6.96
C LEU A 54 16.14 -17.72 6.42
N ARG A 55 15.89 -16.50 5.95
CA ARG A 55 14.60 -16.08 5.36
C ARG A 55 14.37 -16.58 3.94
N THR A 56 15.38 -17.18 3.31
CA THR A 56 15.29 -17.78 1.98
C THR A 56 15.48 -19.28 2.10
N ASP A 57 14.72 -20.05 1.33
CA ASP A 57 14.90 -21.50 1.35
C ASP A 57 16.25 -21.82 0.73
N PRO A 58 17.10 -22.60 1.42
CA PRO A 58 18.41 -22.94 0.89
C PRO A 58 18.22 -23.81 -0.34
N VAL A 59 18.63 -23.29 -1.49
CA VAL A 59 18.65 -24.03 -2.76
C VAL A 59 19.97 -24.81 -2.84
N PRO A 60 19.94 -26.11 -3.13
CA PRO A 60 21.18 -26.88 -3.26
C PRO A 60 22.01 -26.33 -4.43
N PRO A 61 23.31 -26.05 -4.23
CA PRO A 61 24.17 -25.62 -5.33
C PRO A 61 24.30 -26.72 -6.38
N THR A 62 24.29 -26.34 -7.66
CA THR A 62 24.37 -27.26 -8.81
C THR A 62 25.79 -27.59 -9.24
N CYS A 63 26.80 -27.08 -8.53
CA CYS A 63 28.20 -27.30 -8.87
C CYS A 63 28.70 -28.63 -8.30
N ASP A 64 29.74 -29.21 -8.92
CA ASP A 64 30.42 -30.38 -8.38
C ASP A 64 31.47 -29.92 -7.34
N PRO A 65 31.42 -30.38 -6.09
CA PRO A 65 32.39 -30.03 -5.06
C PRO A 65 33.76 -30.69 -5.25
N ASP A 66 33.87 -31.74 -6.07
CA ASP A 66 35.13 -32.43 -6.35
C ASP A 66 35.33 -32.79 -7.83
N PRO A 67 35.38 -31.80 -8.73
CA PRO A 67 35.62 -32.02 -10.15
C PRO A 67 37.09 -32.39 -10.39
N ASP A 68 37.33 -33.29 -11.35
CA ASP A 68 38.68 -33.54 -11.87
C ASP A 68 39.17 -32.33 -12.67
N ILE A 69 40.02 -31.53 -12.03
CA ILE A 69 40.59 -30.29 -12.56
C ILE A 69 41.40 -30.57 -13.83
N GLU A 70 42.13 -31.69 -13.88
CA GLU A 70 43.04 -32.00 -14.98
C GLU A 70 42.26 -32.46 -16.21
N ALA A 71 41.23 -33.29 -16.01
CA ALA A 71 40.31 -33.67 -17.09
C ALA A 71 39.56 -32.44 -17.64
N ARG A 72 39.08 -31.56 -16.75
CA ARG A 72 38.34 -30.35 -17.17
C ARG A 72 39.24 -29.33 -17.87
N LEU A 73 40.48 -29.18 -17.42
CA LEU A 73 41.49 -28.33 -18.06
C LEU A 73 41.78 -28.80 -19.48
N LYS A 74 41.96 -30.11 -19.69
CA LYS A 74 42.17 -30.69 -21.03
C LYS A 74 41.01 -30.43 -21.98
N THR A 75 39.77 -30.57 -21.49
CA THR A 75 38.58 -30.24 -22.29
C THR A 75 38.57 -28.77 -22.69
N LEU A 76 38.81 -27.85 -21.75
CA LEU A 76 38.79 -26.40 -22.01
C LEU A 76 39.91 -25.95 -22.96
N LEU A 77 41.11 -26.55 -22.85
CA LEU A 77 42.22 -26.26 -23.77
C LEU A 77 41.92 -26.75 -25.20
N ALA A 78 41.27 -27.91 -25.33
CA ALA A 78 40.84 -28.42 -26.64
C ALA A 78 39.72 -27.57 -27.26
N GLU A 79 38.77 -27.09 -26.45
CA GLU A 79 37.72 -26.16 -26.88
C GLU A 79 38.28 -24.80 -27.33
N GLN A 80 39.26 -24.25 -26.62
CA GLN A 80 39.95 -23.01 -27.03
C GLN A 80 40.72 -23.18 -28.35
N GLN A 81 41.38 -24.32 -28.55
CA GLN A 81 42.07 -24.61 -29.81
C GLN A 81 41.10 -24.70 -30.98
N GLN A 82 39.97 -25.40 -30.84
CA GLN A 82 38.95 -25.48 -31.89
C GLN A 82 38.29 -24.13 -32.19
N ALA A 83 37.97 -23.34 -31.15
CA ALA A 83 37.37 -22.01 -31.33
C ALA A 83 38.33 -21.02 -32.04
N SER A 84 39.63 -21.15 -31.82
CA SER A 84 40.65 -20.33 -32.51
C SER A 84 40.84 -20.69 -34.00
N GLU A 85 40.45 -21.90 -34.41
CA GLU A 85 40.54 -22.34 -35.81
C GLU A 85 39.27 -21.97 -36.62
N ASP A 86 38.10 -21.88 -35.97
CA ASP A 86 36.81 -21.60 -36.62
C ASP A 86 36.41 -20.10 -36.65
N ASP A 87 36.97 -19.24 -35.79
CA ASP A 87 36.63 -17.80 -35.73
C ASP A 87 37.71 -16.92 -36.39
N LEU A 88 37.40 -16.40 -37.58
CA LEU A 88 38.24 -15.46 -38.33
C LEU A 88 38.28 -14.07 -37.65
N GLY A 89 39.11 -13.94 -36.62
CA GLY A 89 40.01 -12.80 -36.42
C GLY A 89 39.41 -11.41 -36.14
N LEU A 90 38.32 -11.29 -35.37
CA LEU A 90 37.82 -9.96 -34.94
C LEU A 90 38.03 -9.64 -33.45
N PHE A 91 38.36 -10.64 -32.62
CA PHE A 91 38.77 -10.43 -31.23
C PHE A 91 40.03 -11.25 -30.95
N GLU A 92 41.20 -10.62 -30.99
CA GLU A 92 42.45 -11.20 -30.47
C GLU A 92 42.35 -11.25 -28.93
N GLU A 93 41.57 -12.19 -28.41
CA GLU A 93 41.70 -12.56 -27.00
C GLU A 93 42.97 -13.40 -26.86
N GLU A 94 43.99 -12.80 -26.28
CA GLU A 94 45.29 -13.41 -26.01
C GLU A 94 45.08 -14.77 -25.31
N PRO A 95 45.67 -15.88 -25.81
CA PRO A 95 45.39 -17.22 -25.30
C PRO A 95 45.72 -17.28 -23.82
N VAL A 96 44.69 -17.50 -22.99
CA VAL A 96 44.83 -17.56 -21.54
C VAL A 96 45.80 -18.69 -21.18
N SER A 97 46.84 -18.37 -20.42
CA SER A 97 47.85 -19.37 -20.07
C SER A 97 47.22 -20.56 -19.29
N PRO A 98 47.69 -21.80 -19.55
CA PRO A 98 47.11 -22.99 -18.93
C PRO A 98 47.20 -22.99 -17.40
N GLU A 99 48.19 -22.30 -16.83
CA GLU A 99 48.31 -22.10 -15.39
C GLU A 99 47.20 -21.20 -14.81
N ILE A 100 46.76 -20.18 -15.55
CA ILE A 100 45.65 -19.31 -15.13
C ILE A 100 44.33 -20.06 -15.21
N LEU A 101 44.12 -20.87 -16.25
CA LEU A 101 42.93 -21.74 -16.36
C LEU A 101 42.87 -22.76 -15.22
N ARG A 102 43.98 -23.44 -14.92
CA ARG A 102 44.07 -24.36 -13.77
C ARG A 102 43.72 -23.64 -12.47
N LYS A 103 44.30 -22.45 -12.23
CA LYS A 103 44.03 -21.66 -11.03
C LYS A 103 42.57 -21.20 -10.94
N SER A 104 41.96 -20.86 -12.07
CA SER A 104 40.53 -20.51 -12.14
C SER A 104 39.64 -21.70 -11.78
N LEU A 105 39.96 -22.90 -12.28
CA LEU A 105 39.25 -24.13 -11.93
C LEU A 105 39.41 -24.50 -10.45
N GLU A 106 40.61 -24.34 -9.89
CA GLU A 106 40.86 -24.52 -8.45
C GLU A 106 40.03 -23.54 -7.61
N ASN A 107 40.01 -22.26 -7.98
CA ASN A 107 39.18 -21.25 -7.33
C ASN A 107 37.67 -21.56 -7.47
N ALA A 108 37.23 -22.06 -8.62
CA ALA A 108 35.84 -22.43 -8.87
C ALA A 108 35.41 -23.63 -8.00
N ARG A 109 36.29 -24.63 -7.85
CA ARG A 109 36.09 -25.74 -6.91
C ARG A 109 35.99 -25.24 -5.48
N ASP A 110 36.92 -24.40 -5.05
CA ASP A 110 36.97 -23.93 -3.67
C ASP A 110 35.74 -23.06 -3.36
N ALA A 111 35.31 -22.20 -4.29
CA ALA A 111 34.05 -21.47 -4.21
C ALA A 111 32.82 -22.40 -4.18
N CYS A 112 32.84 -23.52 -4.91
CA CYS A 112 31.78 -24.52 -4.86
C CYS A 112 31.70 -25.18 -3.48
N ARG A 113 32.85 -25.60 -2.92
CA ARG A 113 32.94 -26.19 -1.58
C ARG A 113 32.44 -25.21 -0.51
N GLU A 114 32.80 -23.93 -0.61
CA GLU A 114 32.29 -22.89 0.29
C GLU A 114 30.76 -22.75 0.20
N LYS A 115 30.18 -22.80 -1.01
CA LYS A 115 28.71 -22.77 -1.20
C LYS A 115 28.03 -23.98 -0.55
N PHE A 116 28.58 -25.18 -0.70
CA PHE A 116 28.05 -26.37 -0.01
C PHE A 116 28.17 -26.26 1.51
N ALA A 117 29.29 -25.75 2.02
CA ALA A 117 29.46 -25.53 3.46
C ALA A 117 28.44 -24.54 4.01
N LYS A 118 28.20 -23.42 3.32
CA LYS A 118 27.16 -22.44 3.68
C LYS A 118 25.74 -23.01 3.60
N TYR A 119 25.47 -23.83 2.57
CA TYR A 119 24.19 -24.52 2.41
C TYR A 119 23.90 -25.46 3.59
N GLU A 120 24.87 -26.30 3.97
CA GLU A 120 24.71 -27.21 5.10
C GLU A 120 24.62 -26.45 6.44
N ASP A 121 25.42 -25.41 6.66
CA ASP A 121 25.30 -24.55 7.86
C ASP A 121 23.90 -23.93 7.98
N THR A 122 23.42 -23.32 6.90
CA THR A 122 22.09 -22.67 6.88
C THR A 122 20.98 -23.69 7.10
N LYS A 123 21.05 -24.84 6.42
CA LYS A 123 20.08 -25.94 6.57
C LYS A 123 20.01 -26.46 8.00
N ASN A 124 21.16 -26.60 8.67
CA ASN A 124 21.22 -27.07 10.06
C ASN A 124 20.68 -26.03 11.06
N ARG A 125 20.80 -24.73 10.73
CA ARG A 125 20.31 -23.63 11.57
C ARG A 125 18.80 -23.35 11.41
N ILE A 126 18.13 -23.90 10.39
CA ILE A 126 16.68 -23.78 10.22
C ILE A 126 15.96 -24.66 11.26
N THR A 127 15.68 -24.08 12.41
CA THR A 127 14.87 -24.69 13.48
C THR A 127 13.37 -24.49 13.21
N PRO A 128 12.47 -25.28 13.85
CA PRO A 128 11.03 -25.07 13.73
C PRO A 128 10.59 -23.67 14.16
N GLY A 129 11.30 -23.03 15.10
CA GLY A 129 11.05 -21.65 15.51
C GLY A 129 11.27 -20.64 14.37
N VAL A 130 12.36 -20.79 13.62
CA VAL A 130 12.65 -19.97 12.43
C VAL A 130 11.57 -20.13 11.36
N ARG A 131 11.06 -21.36 11.15
CA ARG A 131 9.99 -21.61 10.17
C ARG A 131 8.69 -20.88 10.53
N ILE A 132 8.28 -20.92 11.80
CA ILE A 132 7.08 -20.22 12.27
C ILE A 132 7.27 -18.71 12.12
N TYR A 133 8.42 -18.21 12.54
CA TYR A 133 8.74 -16.79 12.45
C TYR A 133 8.71 -16.29 11.00
N ARG A 134 9.33 -17.04 10.09
CA ARG A 134 9.33 -16.77 8.66
C ARG A 134 7.93 -16.79 8.04
N ALA A 135 7.05 -17.70 8.49
CA ALA A 135 5.66 -17.72 8.04
C ALA A 135 4.90 -16.44 8.44
N VAL A 136 5.13 -15.94 9.66
CA VAL A 136 4.55 -14.68 10.14
C VAL A 136 5.13 -13.49 9.36
N GLU A 137 6.44 -13.47 9.12
CA GLU A 137 7.09 -12.43 8.34
C GLU A 137 6.59 -12.39 6.91
N GLN A 138 6.47 -13.54 6.24
CA GLN A 138 5.92 -13.65 4.89
C GLN A 138 4.46 -13.19 4.83
N PHE A 139 3.65 -13.52 5.84
CA PHE A 139 2.28 -13.03 5.93
C PHE A 139 2.22 -11.50 6.00
N ILE A 140 3.06 -10.89 6.84
CA ILE A 140 3.15 -9.43 6.96
C ILE A 140 3.68 -8.82 5.64
N ALA A 141 4.69 -9.43 5.02
CA ALA A 141 5.22 -8.99 3.73
C ALA A 141 4.15 -9.02 2.62
N ASN A 142 3.32 -10.06 2.59
CA ASN A 142 2.20 -10.15 1.64
C ASN A 142 1.14 -9.06 1.89
N ILE A 143 0.82 -8.78 3.16
CA ILE A 143 -0.08 -7.66 3.51
C ILE A 143 0.50 -6.34 3.03
N ILE A 144 1.81 -6.12 3.21
CA ILE A 144 2.48 -4.89 2.77
C ILE A 144 2.49 -4.79 1.25
N ALA A 145 2.81 -5.86 0.53
CA ALA A 145 2.80 -5.86 -0.92
C ALA A 145 1.41 -5.50 -1.47
N PHE A 146 0.36 -6.10 -0.90
CA PHE A 146 -1.02 -5.75 -1.24
C PHE A 146 -1.36 -4.29 -0.86
N GLY A 147 -0.90 -3.86 0.32
CA GLY A 147 -1.05 -2.50 0.82
C GLY A 147 -0.39 -1.47 -0.09
N LEU A 148 0.84 -1.68 -0.53
CA LEU A 148 1.59 -0.76 -1.41
C LEU A 148 0.90 -0.57 -2.77
N THR A 149 0.37 -1.65 -3.34
CA THR A 149 -0.41 -1.57 -4.58
C THR A 149 -1.76 -0.85 -4.36
N SER A 150 -2.42 -1.11 -3.23
CA SER A 150 -3.79 -0.64 -2.96
C SER A 150 -3.86 0.70 -2.19
N GLN A 151 -2.77 1.18 -1.61
CA GLN A 151 -2.75 2.31 -0.66
C GLN A 151 -3.35 3.57 -1.27
N ARG A 152 -3.01 3.84 -2.53
CA ARG A 152 -3.51 5.03 -3.25
C ARG A 152 -5.02 4.97 -3.43
N PHE A 153 -5.57 3.79 -3.71
CA PHE A 153 -7.00 3.59 -3.87
C PHE A 153 -7.74 3.68 -2.52
N ILE A 154 -7.16 3.13 -1.45
CA ILE A 154 -7.76 3.21 -0.11
C ILE A 154 -7.82 4.65 0.37
N LEU A 155 -6.75 5.44 0.18
CA LEU A 155 -6.75 6.87 0.53
C LEU A 155 -7.80 7.64 -0.28
N ALA A 156 -7.85 7.40 -1.60
CA ALA A 156 -8.84 8.03 -2.46
C ALA A 156 -10.27 7.68 -2.03
N PHE A 157 -10.53 6.40 -1.75
CA PHE A 157 -11.84 5.94 -1.29
C PHE A 157 -12.22 6.52 0.08
N LEU A 158 -11.28 6.59 1.03
CA LEU A 158 -11.50 7.23 2.33
C LEU A 158 -11.90 8.69 2.15
N VAL A 159 -11.15 9.45 1.34
CA VAL A 159 -11.46 10.86 1.08
C VAL A 159 -12.83 11.01 0.43
N LEU A 160 -13.15 10.18 -0.57
CA LEU A 160 -14.45 10.22 -1.26
C LEU A 160 -15.61 9.87 -0.33
N VAL A 161 -15.48 8.84 0.52
CA VAL A 161 -16.53 8.46 1.49
C VAL A 161 -16.70 9.53 2.56
N CYS A 162 -15.61 10.11 3.07
CA CYS A 162 -15.67 11.22 4.01
C CYS A 162 -16.34 12.45 3.38
N ALA A 163 -15.95 12.83 2.16
CA ALA A 163 -16.53 13.95 1.43
C ALA A 163 -18.02 13.72 1.11
N ALA A 164 -18.39 12.51 0.70
CA ALA A 164 -19.78 12.12 0.48
C ALA A 164 -20.58 12.20 1.79
N THR A 165 -20.08 11.62 2.88
CA THR A 165 -20.75 11.65 4.19
C THR A 165 -20.93 13.08 4.69
N ALA A 166 -19.92 13.94 4.56
CA ALA A 166 -20.01 15.36 4.90
C ALA A 166 -21.08 16.08 4.05
N THR A 167 -21.14 15.78 2.75
CA THR A 167 -22.11 16.38 1.82
C THR A 167 -23.55 15.91 2.08
N PHE A 168 -23.74 14.65 2.47
CA PHE A 168 -25.06 14.06 2.72
C PHE A 168 -25.62 14.38 4.10
N THR A 169 -24.79 14.32 5.14
CA THR A 169 -25.28 14.41 6.52
C THR A 169 -25.55 15.84 6.98
N ARG A 170 -25.07 16.87 6.23
CA ARG A 170 -25.23 18.30 6.57
C ARG A 170 -24.86 18.64 8.03
N HIS A 171 -24.09 17.78 8.70
CA HIS A 171 -23.56 18.02 10.02
C HIS A 171 -22.29 18.84 9.87
N HIS A 172 -22.44 20.09 9.48
CA HIS A 172 -21.34 21.03 9.58
C HIS A 172 -21.10 21.28 11.07
N ILE A 173 -19.82 21.23 11.49
CA ILE A 173 -19.37 21.76 12.78
C ILE A 173 -19.42 23.28 12.66
N ALA A 174 -20.64 23.84 12.64
CA ALA A 174 -20.86 25.27 12.60
C ALA A 174 -20.99 25.76 14.05
N MET A 175 -20.18 26.74 14.43
CA MET A 175 -20.25 27.40 15.75
C MET A 175 -21.59 28.15 15.96
N ARG A 176 -22.40 28.31 14.90
CA ARG A 176 -23.76 28.82 14.92
C ARG A 176 -24.66 27.92 14.05
N PRO A 177 -25.81 27.43 14.53
CA PRO A 177 -26.74 26.67 13.72
C PRO A 177 -27.28 27.53 12.57
N MET A 178 -27.41 26.94 11.38
CA MET A 178 -28.02 27.61 10.23
C MET A 178 -29.54 27.70 10.46
N GLU A 179 -30.05 28.90 10.65
CA GLU A 179 -31.48 29.14 10.90
C GLU A 179 -32.20 29.82 9.73
N THR A 180 -31.46 30.49 8.83
CA THR A 180 -32.06 31.27 7.73
C THR A 180 -31.90 30.58 6.38
N GLN A 181 -32.79 30.87 5.42
CA GLN A 181 -32.65 30.34 4.05
C GLN A 181 -31.35 30.77 3.39
N LEU A 182 -30.93 32.00 3.67
CA LEU A 182 -29.72 32.57 3.07
C LEU A 182 -28.50 31.79 3.55
N ASP A 183 -28.45 31.41 4.82
CA ASP A 183 -27.36 30.59 5.37
C ASP A 183 -27.30 29.23 4.66
N HIS A 184 -28.46 28.56 4.52
CA HIS A 184 -28.54 27.27 3.82
C HIS A 184 -28.19 27.36 2.32
N THR A 185 -28.61 28.44 1.66
CA THR A 185 -28.33 28.66 0.23
C THR A 185 -26.85 28.96 0.02
N LEU A 186 -26.27 29.85 0.84
CA LEU A 186 -24.87 30.22 0.76
C LEU A 186 -23.97 29.01 1.05
N SER A 187 -24.27 28.24 2.10
CA SER A 187 -23.51 27.03 2.46
C SER A 187 -23.56 25.98 1.34
N SER A 188 -24.75 25.69 0.80
CA SER A 188 -24.89 24.73 -0.30
C SER A 188 -24.18 25.20 -1.59
N THR A 189 -24.19 26.51 -1.84
CA THR A 189 -23.51 27.11 -3.01
C THR A 189 -22.00 27.03 -2.87
N LEU A 190 -21.45 27.36 -1.70
CA LEU A 190 -20.02 27.24 -1.43
C LEU A 190 -19.55 25.78 -1.53
N GLN A 191 -20.34 24.84 -1.00
CA GLN A 191 -20.06 23.41 -1.11
C GLN A 191 -20.02 22.96 -2.58
N PHE A 192 -20.98 23.42 -3.40
CA PHE A 192 -21.00 23.13 -4.83
C PHE A 192 -19.79 23.71 -5.57
N VAL A 193 -19.43 24.97 -5.28
CA VAL A 193 -18.25 25.62 -5.88
C VAL A 193 -16.97 24.86 -5.52
N ALA A 194 -16.80 24.48 -4.25
CA ALA A 194 -15.64 23.71 -3.79
C ALA A 194 -15.55 22.33 -4.47
N ASN A 195 -16.66 21.59 -4.50
CA ASN A 195 -16.71 20.28 -5.15
C ASN A 195 -16.47 20.37 -6.67
N SER A 196 -16.99 21.42 -7.32
CA SER A 196 -16.75 21.71 -8.74
C SER A 196 -15.28 22.00 -9.02
N MET A 197 -14.62 22.77 -8.16
CA MET A 197 -13.18 23.06 -8.27
C MET A 197 -12.34 21.78 -8.17
N LEU A 198 -12.68 20.87 -7.24
CA LEU A 198 -12.02 19.56 -7.12
C LEU A 198 -12.24 18.68 -8.36
N PHE A 199 -13.46 18.67 -8.90
CA PHE A 199 -13.76 17.93 -10.13
C PHE A 199 -12.97 18.44 -11.33
N VAL A 200 -12.97 19.76 -11.58
CA VAL A 200 -12.21 20.37 -12.68
C VAL A 200 -10.71 20.13 -12.52
N SER A 201 -10.19 20.27 -11.29
CA SER A 201 -8.79 19.98 -10.99
C SER A 201 -8.43 18.52 -11.32
N SER A 202 -9.25 17.55 -10.89
CA SER A 202 -9.01 16.14 -11.19
C SER A 202 -9.10 15.82 -12.67
N TRP A 203 -9.99 16.50 -13.40
CA TRP A 203 -10.13 16.35 -14.85
C TRP A 203 -8.91 16.90 -15.58
N ALA A 204 -8.47 18.12 -15.23
CA ALA A 204 -7.30 18.75 -15.81
C ALA A 204 -6.02 17.94 -15.54
N PHE A 205 -5.89 17.37 -14.34
CA PHE A 205 -4.73 16.54 -14.00
C PHE A 205 -4.68 15.23 -14.82
N ARG A 206 -5.84 14.63 -15.13
CA ARG A 206 -5.93 13.48 -16.05
C ARG A 206 -5.43 13.88 -17.45
N ASP A 207 -5.91 15.00 -17.98
CA ASP A 207 -5.54 15.50 -19.32
C ASP A 207 -4.02 15.76 -19.45
N LEU A 208 -3.45 16.42 -18.45
CA LEU A 208 -1.99 16.64 -18.36
C LEU A 208 -1.20 15.31 -18.31
N SER A 209 -1.74 14.30 -17.64
CA SER A 209 -1.09 12.99 -17.52
C SER A 209 -1.07 12.20 -18.83
N HIS A 210 -2.09 12.36 -19.68
CA HIS A 210 -2.14 11.68 -20.99
C HIS A 210 -1.36 12.42 -22.09
N THR A 211 -1.14 13.73 -21.95
CA THR A 211 -0.40 14.54 -22.95
C THR A 211 1.11 14.30 -22.91
N GLY A 212 1.64 13.70 -21.84
CA GLY A 212 3.08 13.49 -21.59
C GLY A 212 3.79 12.35 -22.35
N GLY A 213 3.14 11.69 -23.30
CA GLY A 213 3.80 10.81 -24.28
C GLY A 213 4.34 9.45 -23.79
N ASN A 214 4.17 9.08 -22.52
CA ASN A 214 4.52 7.74 -22.01
C ASN A 214 3.25 6.91 -21.77
N ASP A 215 3.31 5.60 -22.07
CA ASP A 215 2.26 4.64 -21.71
C ASP A 215 1.91 4.78 -20.22
N VAL A 216 0.73 5.35 -19.96
CA VAL A 216 0.24 5.54 -18.60
C VAL A 216 -0.16 4.16 -18.09
N ALA A 217 0.59 3.63 -17.12
CA ALA A 217 0.26 2.37 -16.46
C ALA A 217 -1.22 2.35 -16.03
N LEU A 218 -1.94 1.29 -16.39
CA LEU A 218 -3.38 1.08 -16.15
C LEU A 218 -3.81 1.45 -14.72
N ASP A 219 -2.99 1.14 -13.72
CA ASP A 219 -3.26 1.44 -12.30
C ASP A 219 -3.43 2.94 -12.02
N LYS A 220 -2.62 3.78 -12.68
CA LYS A 220 -2.74 5.23 -12.53
C LYS A 220 -4.00 5.74 -13.21
N GLU A 221 -4.38 5.18 -14.35
CA GLU A 221 -5.59 5.59 -15.06
C GLU A 221 -6.84 5.33 -14.22
N PHE A 222 -6.95 4.15 -13.60
CA PHE A 222 -8.06 3.81 -12.71
C PHE A 222 -8.22 4.80 -11.56
N LEU A 223 -7.10 5.26 -10.98
CA LEU A 223 -7.14 6.25 -9.89
C LEU A 223 -7.76 7.58 -10.36
N HIS A 224 -7.38 8.07 -11.53
CA HIS A 224 -7.94 9.31 -12.08
C HIS A 224 -9.43 9.18 -12.38
N VAL A 225 -9.85 8.05 -12.96
CA VAL A 225 -11.28 7.76 -13.20
C VAL A 225 -12.05 7.76 -11.90
N LEU A 226 -11.52 7.13 -10.85
CA LEU A 226 -12.15 7.05 -9.53
C LEU A 226 -12.36 8.44 -8.91
N TRP A 227 -11.37 9.34 -9.01
CA TRP A 227 -11.52 10.73 -8.55
C TRP A 227 -12.54 11.52 -9.37
N ILE A 228 -12.51 11.40 -10.70
CA ILE A 228 -13.46 12.08 -11.59
C ILE A 228 -14.89 11.63 -11.28
N ILE A 229 -15.14 10.32 -11.17
CA ILE A 229 -16.47 9.79 -10.84
C ILE A 229 -16.90 10.25 -9.45
N GLY A 230 -16.02 10.12 -8.45
CA GLY A 230 -16.32 10.47 -7.06
C GLY A 230 -16.67 11.95 -6.89
N PHE A 231 -15.81 12.85 -7.36
CA PHE A 231 -16.07 14.29 -7.32
C PHE A 231 -17.22 14.70 -8.23
N GLY A 232 -17.42 14.03 -9.37
CA GLY A 232 -18.55 14.27 -10.26
C GLY A 232 -19.89 13.98 -9.58
N ILE A 233 -20.01 12.83 -8.91
CA ILE A 233 -21.20 12.46 -8.14
C ILE A 233 -21.45 13.46 -7.01
N ILE A 234 -20.41 13.79 -6.23
CA ILE A 234 -20.55 14.73 -5.11
C ILE A 234 -20.96 16.12 -5.60
N THR A 235 -20.38 16.61 -6.71
CA THR A 235 -20.73 17.89 -7.34
C THR A 235 -22.17 17.88 -7.84
N LEU A 236 -22.61 16.80 -8.49
CA LEU A 236 -23.98 16.64 -8.95
C LEU A 236 -24.98 16.67 -7.79
N VAL A 237 -24.68 15.93 -6.71
CA VAL A 237 -25.50 15.93 -5.49
C VAL A 237 -25.57 17.32 -4.88
N SER A 238 -24.45 18.03 -4.73
CA SER A 238 -24.44 19.41 -4.22
C SER A 238 -25.25 20.35 -5.11
N GLY A 239 -25.18 20.20 -6.43
CA GLY A 239 -25.98 20.99 -7.37
C GLY A 239 -27.48 20.74 -7.21
N ILE A 240 -27.90 19.47 -7.11
CA ILE A 240 -29.31 19.10 -6.88
C ILE A 240 -29.80 19.66 -5.54
N GLN A 241 -28.97 19.65 -4.51
CA GLN A 241 -29.32 20.19 -3.18
C GLN A 241 -29.61 21.70 -3.21
N ILE A 242 -28.95 22.48 -4.07
CA ILE A 242 -29.22 23.91 -4.25
C ILE A 242 -30.65 24.12 -4.80
N PHE A 243 -31.05 23.30 -5.79
CA PHE A 243 -32.38 23.41 -6.41
C PHE A 243 -33.51 22.86 -5.54
N ARG A 244 -33.22 21.91 -4.64
CA ARG A 244 -34.21 21.28 -3.74
C ARG A 244 -34.29 21.93 -2.35
N LEU A 245 -33.80 23.15 -2.18
CA LEU A 245 -33.88 23.83 -0.89
C LEU A 245 -35.35 24.02 -0.46
N PRO A 246 -35.76 23.54 0.73
CA PRO A 246 -37.16 23.63 1.15
C PRO A 246 -37.55 25.10 1.30
N ARG A 247 -38.51 25.54 0.49
CA ARG A 247 -39.19 26.81 0.63
C ARG A 247 -39.98 26.74 1.95
N MET A 248 -39.53 27.43 3.00
CA MET A 248 -40.21 27.40 4.31
C MET A 248 -41.70 27.73 4.17
N PRO A 249 -42.63 26.90 4.68
CA PRO A 249 -43.89 27.41 5.19
C PRO A 249 -43.63 28.17 6.49
N SER A 250 -44.28 29.32 6.61
CA SER A 250 -44.20 30.27 7.72
C SER A 250 -44.20 29.64 9.12
N LEU A 251 -43.22 30.01 9.96
CA LEU A 251 -43.17 30.17 11.43
C LEU A 251 -43.81 29.14 12.41
N ALA A 252 -44.67 28.20 12.01
CA ALA A 252 -45.42 27.36 12.95
C ALA A 252 -44.69 26.07 13.40
N ALA A 253 -43.64 25.64 12.69
CA ALA A 253 -42.94 24.38 13.00
C ALA A 253 -41.80 24.51 14.04
N ARG A 254 -41.54 25.73 14.55
CA ARG A 254 -40.39 26.07 15.40
C ARG A 254 -40.45 25.48 16.82
N CYS A 255 -41.51 24.75 17.19
CA CYS A 255 -41.69 24.24 18.56
C CYS A 255 -41.47 22.73 18.74
N ILE A 256 -41.36 21.92 17.69
CA ILE A 256 -41.42 20.45 17.85
C ILE A 256 -40.04 19.76 17.88
N MET A 257 -38.98 20.38 17.33
CA MET A 257 -37.70 19.68 17.12
C MET A 257 -36.58 20.12 18.07
N HIS A 258 -36.92 20.64 19.25
CA HIS A 258 -35.96 20.97 20.31
C HIS A 258 -36.16 20.05 21.53
N CYS A 259 -35.99 18.74 21.34
CA CYS A 259 -35.91 17.79 22.46
C CYS A 259 -35.01 16.58 22.11
N CYS A 260 -33.70 16.75 22.25
CA CYS A 260 -32.75 15.73 22.75
C CYS A 260 -31.37 16.37 23.05
N PRO A 261 -30.53 15.78 23.91
CA PRO A 261 -30.36 16.21 25.30
C PRO A 261 -29.02 16.94 25.51
N CYS A 262 -29.08 18.17 26.01
CA CYS A 262 -27.98 18.82 26.73
C CYS A 262 -28.60 19.67 27.85
N PRO A 263 -27.97 19.77 29.04
CA PRO A 263 -28.58 20.38 30.21
C PRO A 263 -28.66 21.90 30.03
N CYS A 264 -29.84 22.40 29.67
CA CYS A 264 -30.12 23.83 29.59
C CYS A 264 -30.25 24.41 31.01
N THR A 265 -29.15 24.87 31.60
CA THR A 265 -29.16 25.79 32.75
C THR A 265 -28.84 27.20 32.28
N ARG A 266 -29.86 27.93 31.78
CA ARG A 266 -29.98 29.39 31.95
C ARG A 266 -31.35 29.88 31.45
N PRO A 267 -32.03 30.74 32.23
CA PRO A 267 -33.35 31.26 31.87
C PRO A 267 -33.22 32.38 30.83
N CYS A 268 -34.11 32.37 29.84
CA CYS A 268 -34.30 33.48 28.92
C CYS A 268 -34.94 34.67 29.66
N ALA A 269 -34.33 35.84 29.52
CA ALA A 269 -34.94 37.15 29.72
C ALA A 269 -34.72 37.96 28.43
#